data_AF-A0A959IR21-F1
#
_entry.id   AF-A0A959IR21-F1
#
_cell.length_a   1.000
_cell.length_b   1.000
_cell.length_c   1.000
_cell.angle_alpha   90.00
_cell.angle_beta   90.00
_cell.angle_gamma   90.00
#
_symmetry.space_group_name_H-M   'P 1'
#
loop_
_entity.id
_entity.type
_entity.pdbx_description
1 polymer ?
#
loop_
_entity_poly.entity_id
_entity_poly.type
_entity_poly.pdbx_seq_one_letter_code
_entity_poly.pdbx_strand_id
1 'polypeptide(L)'
;SGINPGGFQGYPRNVPMPTDLDVLRGSAGVDSPAIEVIAAPNETLAYSGGGYTLAEVALQDIFNDEFAHIMQEWILEPAGM
;
A
#
# COMPACT_ATOMS: atom_id res chain seq x y z
N SER A 1 -2.94 0.21 -14.10
CA SER A 1 -1.81 -0.42 -13.39
C SER A 1 -1.77 -1.93 -13.61
N GLY A 2 -2.91 -2.63 -13.62
CA GLY A 2 -2.92 -4.11 -13.71
C GLY A 2 -2.44 -4.78 -12.42
N ILE A 3 -2.33 -4.02 -11.33
CA ILE A 3 -1.84 -4.47 -10.02
C ILE A 3 -3.03 -4.61 -9.08
N ASN A 4 -3.39 -5.83 -8.71
CA ASN A 4 -4.54 -6.06 -7.84
C ASN A 4 -4.50 -7.50 -7.30
N PRO A 5 -4.81 -7.69 -6.02
CA PRO A 5 -5.19 -9.02 -5.56
C PRO A 5 -6.60 -9.11 -4.96
N GLY A 6 -7.24 -7.98 -4.66
CA GLY A 6 -8.53 -7.91 -3.97
C GLY A 6 -8.63 -6.69 -3.05
N GLY A 7 -9.71 -6.60 -2.27
CA GLY A 7 -9.92 -5.52 -1.30
C GLY A 7 -9.44 -5.86 0.11
N PHE A 8 -9.30 -4.83 0.96
CA PHE A 8 -8.90 -4.95 2.36
C PHE A 8 -10.12 -5.15 3.27
N GLN A 9 -10.04 -6.08 4.23
CA GLN A 9 -11.16 -6.37 5.15
C GLN A 9 -11.11 -5.51 6.42
N GLY A 10 -9.91 -5.06 6.79
CA GLY A 10 -9.65 -4.21 7.94
C GLY A 10 -9.23 -5.01 9.17
N TYR A 11 -8.39 -4.39 10.00
CA TYR A 11 -7.82 -5.03 11.18
C TYR A 11 -8.58 -4.66 12.46
N PRO A 12 -8.78 -5.60 13.40
CA PRO A 12 -9.26 -5.28 14.74
C PRO A 12 -8.32 -4.29 15.46
N ARG A 13 -8.86 -3.38 16.28
CA ARG A 13 -8.05 -2.36 16.98
C ARG A 13 -6.97 -2.91 17.91
N ASN A 14 -7.13 -4.17 18.35
CA ASN A 14 -6.26 -4.80 19.35
C ASN A 14 -5.25 -5.77 18.73
N VAL A 15 -5.11 -5.80 17.40
CA VAL A 15 -4.03 -6.54 16.74
C VAL A 15 -2.98 -5.56 16.20
N PRO A 16 -1.70 -5.95 16.15
CA PRO A 16 -0.68 -5.17 15.46
C PRO A 16 -1.08 -4.92 14.01
N MET A 17 -0.92 -3.68 13.54
CA MET A 17 -1.12 -3.37 12.12
C MET A 17 0.06 -3.93 11.31
N PRO A 18 -0.18 -4.62 10.18
CA PRO A 18 0.90 -5.02 9.30
C PRO A 18 1.56 -3.81 8.62
N THR A 19 2.80 -3.99 8.20
CA THR A 19 3.51 -3.01 7.38
C THR A 19 3.03 -3.04 5.94
N ASP A 20 3.28 -1.98 5.16
CA ASP A 20 2.96 -1.97 3.72
C ASP A 20 3.69 -3.09 2.97
N LEU A 21 4.91 -3.44 3.39
CA LEU A 21 5.67 -4.55 2.84
C LEU A 21 5.05 -5.92 3.17
N ASP A 22 4.49 -6.09 4.36
CA ASP A 22 3.75 -7.29 4.73
C ASP A 22 2.50 -7.45 3.87
N VAL A 23 1.74 -6.35 3.69
CA VAL A 23 0.56 -6.32 2.82
C VAL A 23 0.93 -6.63 1.38
N LEU A 24 2.00 -6.01 0.87
CA LEU A 24 2.53 -6.26 -0.48
C LEU A 24 2.83 -7.74 -0.71
N ARG A 25 3.43 -8.40 0.28
CA ARG A 25 3.85 -9.81 0.21
C ARG A 25 2.76 -10.80 0.59
N GLY A 26 1.66 -10.36 1.20
CA GLY A 26 0.68 -11.25 1.83
C GLY A 26 1.30 -12.08 2.96
N SER A 27 2.13 -11.44 3.81
CA SER A 27 2.77 -12.07 4.97
C SER A 27 1.77 -12.65 5.98
N ALA A 28 2.24 -13.52 6.87
CA ALA A 28 1.42 -14.03 7.97
C ALA A 28 0.83 -12.89 8.83
N GLY A 29 -0.48 -12.94 9.07
CA GLY A 29 -1.19 -11.92 9.85
C GLY A 29 -1.86 -10.83 9.01
N VAL A 30 -1.63 -10.81 7.70
CA VAL A 30 -2.35 -9.94 6.74
C VAL A 30 -3.69 -10.57 6.37
N ASP A 31 -4.72 -9.74 6.20
CA ASP A 31 -6.11 -10.14 5.92
C ASP A 31 -6.49 -10.08 4.42
N SER A 32 -5.54 -9.69 3.57
CA SER A 32 -5.65 -9.61 2.12
C SER A 32 -4.69 -10.59 1.42
N PRO A 33 -5.00 -11.02 0.18
CA PRO A 33 -4.03 -11.78 -0.62
C PRO A 33 -2.82 -10.89 -1.01
N ALA A 34 -1.69 -11.52 -1.31
CA ALA A 34 -0.48 -10.84 -1.78
C ALA A 34 -0.74 -10.05 -3.07
N ILE A 35 -0.10 -8.89 -3.23
CA ILE A 35 -0.29 -8.02 -4.39
C ILE A 35 0.40 -8.59 -5.63
N GLU A 36 -0.35 -8.69 -6.73
CA GLU A 36 0.12 -9.28 -7.99
C GLU A 36 -0.18 -8.41 -9.20
N VAL A 37 0.62 -8.60 -10.27
CA VAL A 37 0.34 -8.07 -11.61
C VAL A 37 -0.52 -9.07 -12.36
N ILE A 38 -1.77 -8.71 -12.63
CA ILE A 38 -2.79 -9.57 -13.24
C ILE A 38 -3.17 -9.15 -14.67
N ALA A 39 -2.72 -7.99 -15.13
CA ALA A 39 -2.95 -7.48 -16.49
C ALA A 39 -1.79 -6.58 -16.92
N ALA A 40 -1.56 -6.42 -18.22
CA ALA A 40 -0.51 -5.54 -18.68
C ALA A 40 -0.90 -4.06 -18.49
N PRO A 41 0.09 -3.15 -18.36
CA PRO A 41 -0.19 -1.72 -18.31
C PRO A 41 -0.99 -1.26 -19.52
N ASN A 42 -1.91 -0.31 -19.31
CA ASN A 42 -2.71 0.33 -20.35
C ASN A 42 -3.71 -0.58 -21.11
N GLU A 43 -3.95 -1.82 -20.65
CA GLU A 43 -4.98 -2.69 -21.24
C GLU A 43 -6.38 -2.40 -20.71
N THR A 44 -6.51 -2.01 -19.43
CA THR A 44 -7.82 -1.79 -18.78
C THR A 44 -7.70 -0.78 -17.65
N LEU A 45 -8.75 0.02 -17.48
CA LEU A 45 -8.93 0.87 -16.30
C LEU A 45 -9.60 0.07 -15.18
N ALA A 46 -8.88 -0.12 -14.08
CA ALA A 46 -9.38 -0.78 -12.88
C ALA A 46 -8.84 -0.05 -11.64
N TYR A 47 -9.70 0.12 -10.64
CA TYR A 47 -9.26 0.59 -9.33
C TYR A 47 -8.27 -0.40 -8.71
N SER A 48 -7.23 0.10 -8.07
CA SER A 48 -6.03 -0.66 -7.73
C SER A 48 -5.50 -0.19 -6.39
N GLY A 49 -6.10 -0.69 -5.30
CA GLY A 49 -5.59 -0.44 -3.94
C GLY A 49 -4.15 -0.94 -3.81
N GLY A 50 -3.86 -2.14 -4.34
CA GLY A 50 -2.50 -2.68 -4.34
C GLY A 50 -1.51 -1.87 -5.18
N GLY A 51 -1.98 -1.10 -6.17
CA GLY A 51 -1.13 -0.16 -6.90
C GLY A 51 -0.67 1.01 -6.04
N TYR A 52 -1.52 1.47 -5.11
CA TYR A 52 -1.15 2.50 -4.13
C TYR A 52 -0.19 1.95 -3.08
N THR A 53 -0.44 0.76 -2.52
CA THR A 53 0.50 0.12 -1.57
C THR A 53 1.88 -0.10 -2.20
N LEU A 54 1.95 -0.50 -3.47
CA LEU A 54 3.23 -0.59 -4.18
C LEU A 54 3.92 0.76 -4.32
N ALA A 55 3.17 1.85 -4.57
CA ALA A 55 3.73 3.19 -4.65
C ALA A 55 4.26 3.68 -3.29
N GLU A 56 3.57 3.37 -2.20
CA GLU A 56 4.01 3.65 -0.81
C GLU A 56 5.33 2.95 -0.52
N VAL A 57 5.44 1.64 -0.80
CA VAL A 57 6.68 0.87 -0.64
C VAL A 57 7.81 1.43 -1.51
N ALA A 58 7.52 1.85 -2.75
CA ALA A 58 8.52 2.47 -3.60
C ALA A 58 9.05 3.80 -3.03
N LEU A 59 8.18 4.63 -2.44
CA LEU A 59 8.61 5.85 -1.75
C LEU A 59 9.47 5.52 -0.52
N GLN A 60 9.05 4.55 0.29
CA GLN A 60 9.81 4.09 1.45
C GLN A 60 11.21 3.62 1.04
N ASP A 61 11.33 2.85 -0.04
CA ASP A 61 12.62 2.36 -0.56
C ASP A 61 13.53 3.49 -1.07
N ILE A 62 12.98 4.44 -1.83
CA ILE A 62 13.74 5.57 -2.41
C ILE A 62 14.23 6.53 -1.33
N PHE A 63 13.40 6.84 -0.34
CA PHE A 63 13.69 7.85 0.68
C PHE A 63 14.24 7.25 1.99
N ASN A 64 14.18 5.93 2.14
CA ASN A 64 14.58 5.21 3.35
C ASN A 64 13.92 5.79 4.61
N ASP A 65 12.61 5.99 4.54
CA ASP A 65 11.75 6.49 5.62
C ASP A 65 10.36 5.84 5.54
N GLU A 66 9.62 5.86 6.65
CA GLU A 66 8.24 5.36 6.72
C GLU A 66 7.31 6.23 5.88
N PHE A 67 6.37 5.63 5.15
CA PHE A 67 5.45 6.41 4.29
C PHE A 67 4.62 7.42 5.09
N ALA A 68 4.27 7.09 6.35
CA ALA A 68 3.57 8.00 7.24
C ALA A 68 4.36 9.30 7.50
N HIS A 69 5.68 9.23 7.62
CA HIS A 69 6.52 10.42 7.80
C HIS A 69 6.61 11.22 6.50
N ILE A 70 6.81 10.55 5.36
CA ILE A 70 6.83 11.20 4.04
C ILE A 70 5.53 11.97 3.80
N MET A 71 4.38 11.35 4.07
CA MET A 71 3.07 11.99 3.97
C MET A 71 2.91 13.15 4.93
N GLN A 72 3.37 13.00 6.17
CA GLN A 72 3.31 14.06 7.17
C GLN A 72 4.10 15.29 6.71
N GLU A 73 5.37 15.12 6.36
CA GLU A 73 6.28 16.20 5.97
C GLU A 73 5.85 16.88 4.66
N TRP A 74 5.47 16.10 3.65
CA TRP A 74 5.27 16.64 2.31
C TRP A 74 3.86 17.18 2.07
N ILE A 75 2.87 16.63 2.77
CA ILE A 75 1.45 16.91 2.49
C ILE A 75 0.73 17.44 3.72
N LEU A 76 0.74 16.72 4.84
CA LEU A 76 -0.12 17.05 5.98
C LEU A 76 0.33 18.33 6.68
N GLU A 77 1.62 18.47 7.01
CA GLU A 77 2.14 19.69 7.65
C GLU A 77 1.99 20.92 6.74
N PRO A 78 2.36 20.89 5.44
CA PRO A 78 2.16 22.04 4.56
C PRO A 78 0.68 22.41 4.36
N ALA A 79 -0.22 21.43 4.49
CA ALA A 79 -1.67 21.66 4.44
C ALA A 79 -2.28 22.07 5.79
N GLY A 80 -1.51 22.05 6.89
CA GLY A 80 -1.98 22.38 8.23
C GLY A 80 -2.89 21.32 8.85
N MET A 81 -2.68 20.04 8.52
CA MET A 81 -3.36 18.87 9.09
C MET A 81 -2.44 18.11 10.04
#